data_AF-A0A1F2RKZ8-F1
#
_entry.id   AF-A0A1F2RKZ8-F1
#
_cell.length_a   1.000
_cell.length_b   1.000
_cell.length_c   1.000
_cell.angle_alpha   90.00
_cell.angle_beta   90.00
_cell.angle_gamma   90.00
#
_symmetry.space_group_name_H-M   'P 1'
#
loop_
_entity.id
_entity.type
_entity.pdbx_description
1 polymer ?
#
loop_
_entity_poly.entity_id
_entity_poly.type
_entity_poly.pdbx_seq_one_letter_code
_entity_poly.pdbx_strand_id
1 'polypeptide(L)'
;MPRSRKCGECGGSLENKTITHIQPWGEELFRFEEVPASVCVQCGHVWLAAEVSQRIDEIVQGHPKPKKYQKVPVFSLAELAKA
;
A
#
# COMPACT_ATOMS: atom_id res chain seq x y z
N MET A 1 10.78 -25.90 -1.98
CA MET A 1 9.76 -25.56 -0.95
C MET A 1 8.47 -25.20 -1.66
N PRO A 2 7.31 -25.82 -1.32
CA PRO A 2 6.09 -25.62 -2.09
C PRO A 2 5.59 -24.19 -1.90
N ARG A 3 5.35 -23.50 -3.02
CA ARG A 3 4.74 -22.15 -3.11
C ARG A 3 3.30 -22.24 -2.64
N SER A 4 3.08 -22.35 -1.33
CA SER A 4 1.73 -22.33 -0.78
C SER A 4 1.16 -20.94 -1.03
N ARG A 5 0.16 -20.84 -1.91
CA ARG A 5 -0.69 -19.65 -2.10
C ARG A 5 -1.62 -19.44 -0.89
N LYS A 6 -1.13 -19.76 0.30
CA LYS A 6 -1.84 -19.71 1.56
C LYS A 6 -1.26 -18.58 2.39
N CYS A 7 -2.13 -17.80 3.01
CA CYS A 7 -1.75 -16.73 3.90
C CYS A 7 -1.00 -17.31 5.10
N GLY A 8 0.18 -16.76 5.42
CA GLY A 8 0.96 -17.18 6.59
C GLY A 8 0.27 -16.88 7.92
N GLU A 9 -0.68 -15.94 7.94
CA GLU A 9 -1.39 -15.54 9.17
C GLU A 9 -2.65 -16.36 9.42
N CYS A 10 -3.49 -16.57 8.41
CA CYS A 10 -4.80 -17.20 8.58
C CYS A 10 -4.94 -18.55 7.84
N GLY A 11 -3.93 -18.96 7.05
CA GLY A 11 -3.99 -20.16 6.21
C GLY A 11 -4.91 -20.04 4.98
N GLY A 12 -5.55 -18.89 4.79
CA GLY A 12 -6.53 -18.65 3.73
C GLY A 12 -5.94 -18.45 2.34
N SER A 13 -6.78 -18.34 1.31
CA SER A 13 -6.32 -18.22 -0.08
C SER A 13 -5.79 -16.81 -0.39
N LEU A 14 -4.63 -16.74 -1.02
CA LEU A 14 -4.06 -15.50 -1.57
C LEU A 14 -4.46 -15.34 -3.03
N GLU A 15 -4.98 -14.16 -3.36
CA GLU A 15 -5.34 -13.79 -4.72
C GLU A 15 -4.44 -12.66 -5.22
N ASN A 16 -3.86 -12.83 -6.40
CA ASN A 16 -3.07 -11.78 -7.03
C ASN A 16 -4.01 -10.76 -7.65
N LYS A 17 -3.96 -9.53 -7.14
CA LYS A 17 -4.72 -8.42 -7.69
C LYS A 17 -3.88 -7.15 -7.66
N THR A 18 -4.17 -6.24 -8.59
CA THR A 18 -3.60 -4.90 -8.56
C THR A 18 -4.40 -4.06 -7.57
N ILE A 19 -3.71 -3.50 -6.58
CA ILE A 19 -4.31 -2.63 -5.57
C ILE A 19 -3.76 -1.21 -5.70
N THR A 20 -4.50 -0.26 -5.15
CA THR A 20 -3.94 1.05 -4.84
C THR A 20 -3.28 1.00 -3.48
N HIS A 21 -1.97 1.21 -3.43
CA HIS A 21 -1.21 1.30 -2.18
C HIS A 21 -0.99 2.78 -1.84
N ILE A 22 -1.48 3.22 -0.68
CA ILE A 22 -1.26 4.57 -0.18
C ILE A 22 -0.41 4.44 1.07
N GLN A 23 0.76 5.06 1.07
CA GLN A 23 1.67 5.03 2.20
C GLN A 23 2.07 6.46 2.58
N PRO A 24 1.91 6.85 3.86
CA PRO A 24 2.49 8.09 4.35
C PRO A 24 4.02 7.92 4.45
N TRP A 25 4.75 8.90 3.93
CA TRP A 25 6.20 8.94 4.02
C TRP A 25 6.61 10.34 4.51
N GLY A 26 6.97 10.43 5.80
CA GLY A 26 7.19 11.72 6.45
C GLY A 26 5.92 12.57 6.44
N GLU A 27 6.01 13.76 5.85
CA GLU A 27 4.91 14.73 5.72
C GLU A 27 4.12 14.57 4.41
N GLU A 28 4.55 13.68 3.51
CA GLU A 28 3.95 13.50 2.18
C GLU A 28 3.20 12.16 2.09
N LEU A 29 2.06 12.16 1.39
CA LEU A 29 1.28 10.95 1.11
C LEU A 29 1.61 10.43 -0.29
N PHE A 30 2.23 9.26 -0.38
CA PHE A 30 2.53 8.61 -1.64
C PHE A 30 1.41 7.63 -2.00
N ARG A 31 0.79 7.85 -3.17
CA ARG A 31 -0.25 6.99 -3.72
C ARG A 31 0.29 6.26 -4.96
N PHE A 32 0.45 4.96 -4.84
CA PHE A 32 0.83 4.06 -5.91
C PHE A 32 -0.41 3.35 -6.44
N GLU A 33 -0.71 3.56 -7.71
CA GLU A 33 -1.80 2.87 -8.41
C GLU A 33 -1.26 1.63 -9.13
N GLU A 34 -2.14 0.65 -9.35
CA GLU A 34 -1.82 -0.57 -10.11
C GLU A 34 -0.68 -1.40 -9.49
N VAL A 35 -0.55 -1.41 -8.17
CA VAL A 35 0.49 -2.18 -7.47
C VAL A 35 0.10 -3.65 -7.41
N PRO A 36 0.84 -4.57 -8.06
CA PRO A 36 0.53 -5.99 -8.01
C PRO A 36 0.81 -6.53 -6.61
N ALA A 37 -0.23 -7.03 -5.94
CA ALA A 37 -0.14 -7.59 -4.60
C ALA A 37 -0.94 -8.88 -4.47
N SER A 38 -0.46 -9.78 -3.62
CA SER A 38 -1.19 -10.97 -3.19
C SER A 38 -2.04 -10.61 -1.98
N VAL A 39 -3.35 -10.47 -2.15
CA VAL A 39 -4.24 -10.13 -1.03
C VAL A 39 -4.99 -11.37 -0.58
N CYS A 40 -5.00 -11.61 0.72
CA CYS A 40 -5.80 -12.68 1.29
C CYS A 40 -7.28 -12.29 1.27
N VAL A 41 -8.12 -13.11 0.63
CA VAL A 41 -9.57 -12.87 0.56
C VAL A 41 -10.28 -13.09 1.90
N GLN A 42 -9.63 -13.76 2.86
CA GLN A 42 -10.23 -14.07 4.16
C GLN A 42 -9.86 -13.05 5.25
N CYS A 43 -8.57 -12.70 5.40
CA CYS A 43 -8.14 -11.75 6.43
C CYS A 43 -7.86 -10.33 5.89
N GLY A 44 -7.79 -10.15 4.57
CA GLY A 44 -7.46 -8.86 3.96
C GLY A 44 -5.97 -8.51 3.95
N HIS A 45 -5.10 -9.39 4.45
CA HIS A 45 -3.65 -9.13 4.49
C HIS A 45 -3.08 -8.97 3.07
N VAL A 46 -2.33 -7.90 2.86
CA VAL A 46 -1.70 -7.57 1.57
C VAL A 46 -0.24 -8.01 1.60
N TRP A 47 0.11 -8.94 0.72
CA TRP A 47 1.46 -9.43 0.53
C TRP A 47 2.06 -8.79 -0.73
N LEU A 48 3.07 -7.96 -0.55
CA LEU A 48 3.85 -7.38 -1.64
C LEU A 48 5.04 -8.30 -1.93
N ALA A 49 5.32 -8.54 -3.21
CA ALA A 49 6.52 -9.25 -3.60
C ALA A 49 7.75 -8.37 -3.34
N ALA A 50 8.91 -9.00 -3.07
CA ALA A 50 10.15 -8.27 -2.81
C ALA A 50 10.50 -7.26 -3.92
N GLU A 51 10.29 -7.65 -5.18
CA GLU A 51 10.49 -6.77 -6.35
C GLU A 51 9.58 -5.53 -6.34
N VAL A 52 8.34 -5.68 -5.85
CA VAL A 52 7.37 -4.58 -5.76
C VAL A 52 7.75 -3.63 -4.64
N SER A 53 8.09 -4.16 -3.47
CA SER A 53 8.57 -3.35 -2.34
C SER A 53 9.85 -2.61 -2.69
N GLN A 54 10.80 -3.24 -3.39
CA GLN A 54 12.03 -2.60 -3.84
C GLN A 54 11.74 -1.44 -4.80
N ARG A 55 10.86 -1.64 -5.80
CA ARG A 55 10.46 -0.55 -6.70
C ARG A 55 9.78 0.61 -5.99
N ILE A 56 8.93 0.33 -5.00
CA ILE A 56 8.29 1.37 -4.19
C ILE A 56 9.38 2.17 -3.45
N ASP A 57 10.32 1.49 -2.81
CA ASP A 57 11.42 2.12 -2.09
C ASP A 57 12.31 2.96 -3.03
N GLU A 58 12.66 2.46 -4.21
CA GLU A 58 13.40 3.21 -5.24
C GLU A 58 12.64 4.46 -5.71
N ILE A 59 11.32 4.38 -5.85
CA ILE A 59 10.50 5.55 -6.20
C ILE A 59 10.46 6.54 -5.05
N VAL A 60 10.32 6.09 -3.80
CA VAL A 60 10.30 7.03 -2.69
C VAL A 60 11.66 7.68 -2.47
N GLN A 61 12.74 6.89 -2.46
CA GLN A 61 14.12 7.39 -2.30
C GLN A 61 14.61 8.20 -3.50
N GLY A 62 14.20 7.84 -4.71
CA GLY A 62 14.60 8.52 -5.94
C GLY A 62 13.88 9.85 -6.15
N HIS A 63 12.82 10.14 -5.40
CA HIS A 63 11.93 11.31 -5.59
C HIS A 63 11.65 11.61 -7.09
N PRO A 64 11.35 10.60 -7.95
CA PRO A 64 11.07 10.87 -9.35
C PRO A 64 9.78 11.71 -9.44
N LYS A 65 9.70 12.59 -10.44
CA LYS A 65 8.54 13.46 -10.63
C LYS A 65 7.25 12.62 -10.63
N PRO A 66 6.37 12.76 -9.62
CA PRO A 66 5.15 11.98 -9.56
C PRO A 66 4.27 12.37 -10.74
N LYS A 67 3.54 11.40 -11.30
CA LYS A 67 2.63 11.65 -12.43
C LYS A 67 1.59 12.72 -12.11
N LYS A 68 1.16 12.81 -10.85
CA LYS A 68 0.19 13.77 -10.34
C LYS A 68 0.47 14.06 -8.87
N TYR A 69 0.42 15.33 -8.49
CA TYR A 69 0.36 15.73 -7.09
C TYR A 69 -1.12 15.84 -6.69
N GLN A 70 -1.58 14.98 -5.78
CA GLN A 70 -2.92 15.07 -5.23
C GLN A 70 -2.84 15.83 -3.90
N LYS A 71 -3.44 17.03 -3.84
CA LYS A 71 -3.65 17.70 -2.54
C LYS A 71 -4.70 16.91 -1.77
N VAL A 72 -4.29 16.27 -0.69
CA VAL A 72 -5.19 15.55 0.21
C VAL A 72 -5.59 16.51 1.33
N PRO A 73 -6.88 16.88 1.46
CA PRO A 73 -7.32 17.70 2.56
C PRO A 73 -7.21 16.91 3.86
N VAL A 74 -6.44 17.42 4.81
CA VAL A 74 -6.26 16.82 6.14
C VAL A 74 -7.20 17.53 7.11
N PHE A 75 -8.04 16.77 7.81
CA PHE A 75 -8.97 17.28 8.82
C PHE A 75 -8.62 16.71 10.19
N SER A 76 -8.51 17.58 11.18
CA SER A 76 -8.27 17.21 12.59
C SER A 76 -9.60 17.17 13.35
N LEU A 77 -10.11 15.97 13.64
CA LEU A 77 -11.36 15.81 14.41
C LEU A 77 -11.28 16.37 15.84
N ALA A 78 -10.08 16.43 16.42
CA ALA A 78 -9.85 17.03 17.74
C ALA A 78 -10.13 18.55 17.79
N GLU A 79 -10.01 19.24 16.66
CA GLU A 79 -10.33 20.68 16.56
C GLU A 79 -11.80 20.90 16.23
N LEU A 80 -12.42 19.99 15.48
CA LEU A 80 -13.85 20.04 15.15
C LEU A 80 -14.75 19.75 16.37
N ALA A 81 -14.26 19.02 17.37
CA ALA A 81 -15.01 18.73 18.60
C ALA A 81 -14.99 19.87 19.64
N LYS A 82 -14.25 20.96 19.38
CA LYS A 82 -14.17 22.14 20.26
C LYS A 82 -15.06 23.31 19.81
N ALA A 83 -15.84 23.13 18.75
CA ALA A 83 -16.77 24.13 18.21
C ALA A 83 -18.18 23.95 18.79
#